data_AF-J7L3Q7-F1
#
_entry.id   AF-J7L3Q7-F1
#
_cell.length_a   1.000
_cell.length_b   1.000
_cell.length_c   1.000
_cell.angle_alpha   90.00
_cell.angle_beta   90.00
_cell.angle_gamma   90.00
#
_symmetry.space_group_name_H-M   'P 1'
#
loop_
_entity.id
_entity.type
_entity.pdbx_description
1 polymer ?
#
loop_
_entity_poly.entity_id
_entity_poly.type
_entity_poly.pdbx_seq_one_letter_code
_entity_poly.pdbx_strand_id
1 'polypeptide(L)'
;MDGFEIKYSGADDAGIDLRKQTDIIEQAINELDAKVQAVKSDWVGEAADQYDQRLLAWRRNVADMRALLGHAQVSLGDITERYRRGDLQEAGNWNARR
;
A
#
# COMPACT_ATOMS: atom_id res chain seq x y z
N MET A 1 4.54 4.81 27.24
CA MET A 1 5.16 5.13 25.93
C MET A 1 5.46 3.89 25.07
N ASP A 2 5.99 2.79 25.63
CA ASP A 2 6.54 1.65 24.86
C ASP A 2 5.57 0.91 23.89
N GLY A 3 4.36 0.56 24.33
CA GLY A 3 3.47 -0.28 23.53
C GLY A 3 2.84 0.36 22.29
N PHE A 4 2.77 1.70 22.20
CA PHE A 4 2.24 2.39 21.01
C PHE A 4 3.34 2.54 19.94
N GLU A 5 4.56 2.85 20.35
CA GLU A 5 5.73 2.97 19.47
C GLU A 5 6.05 1.65 18.77
N ILE A 6 6.04 0.53 19.50
CA ILE A 6 6.22 -0.81 18.92
C ILE A 6 5.17 -1.12 17.86
N LYS A 7 3.89 -0.79 18.12
CA LYS A 7 2.79 -1.02 17.17
C LYS A 7 2.93 -0.18 15.91
N TYR A 8 3.37 1.08 16.04
CA TYR A 8 3.65 1.94 14.90
C TYR A 8 4.80 1.39 14.05
N SER A 9 5.92 1.02 14.69
CA SER A 9 7.08 0.41 14.02
C SER A 9 6.67 -0.83 13.20
N GLY A 10 5.91 -1.74 13.81
CA GLY A 10 5.44 -2.94 13.11
C GLY A 10 4.45 -2.64 11.97
N ALA A 11 3.66 -1.56 12.08
CA ALA A 11 2.77 -1.14 11.01
C ALA A 11 3.52 -0.49 9.83
N ASP A 12 4.60 0.26 10.10
CA ASP A 12 5.47 0.83 9.07
C ASP A 12 6.22 -0.26 8.29
N ASP A 13 6.80 -1.23 9.00
CA ASP A 13 7.45 -2.41 8.41
C ASP A 13 6.49 -3.18 7.50
N ALA A 14 5.28 -3.49 7.99
CA ALA A 14 4.26 -4.14 7.18
C ALA A 14 3.87 -3.31 5.95
N GLY A 15 3.81 -1.98 6.07
CA GLY A 15 3.56 -1.09 4.94
C GLY A 15 4.68 -1.07 3.90
N ILE A 16 5.94 -1.20 4.32
CA ILE A 16 7.09 -1.35 3.41
C ILE A 16 7.00 -2.68 2.66
N ASP A 17 6.74 -3.79 3.36
CA ASP A 17 6.62 -5.12 2.76
C ASP A 17 5.47 -5.20 1.75
N LEU A 18 4.31 -4.63 2.09
CA LEU A 18 3.16 -4.60 1.18
C LEU A 18 3.42 -3.76 -0.07
N ARG A 19 4.18 -2.66 0.03
CA ARG A 19 4.61 -1.88 -1.14
C ARG A 19 5.52 -2.69 -2.04
N LYS A 20 6.53 -3.34 -1.47
CA LYS A 20 7.44 -4.22 -2.21
C LYS A 20 6.67 -5.33 -2.92
N GLN A 21 5.71 -5.95 -2.24
CA GLN A 21 4.88 -7.00 -2.83
C GLN A 21 3.98 -6.46 -3.95
N THR A 22 3.45 -5.24 -3.80
CA THR A 22 2.68 -4.55 -4.85
C THR A 22 3.52 -4.32 -6.11
N ASP A 23 4.79 -3.92 -5.94
CA ASP A 23 5.70 -3.72 -7.06
C ASP A 23 6.08 -5.05 -7.75
N ILE A 24 6.26 -6.13 -6.99
CA ILE A 24 6.47 -7.48 -7.54
C ILE A 24 5.26 -7.91 -8.38
N ILE A 25 4.03 -7.63 -7.92
CA ILE A 25 2.81 -7.95 -8.68
C ILE A 25 2.78 -7.16 -9.99
N GLU A 26 3.11 -5.86 -9.97
CA GLU A 26 3.17 -5.04 -11.18
C GLU A 26 4.17 -5.58 -12.19
N GLN A 27 5.37 -5.95 -11.73
CA GLN A 27 6.41 -6.54 -12.57
C GLN A 27 5.93 -7.83 -13.23
N ALA A 28 5.31 -8.73 -12.45
CA ALA A 28 4.75 -9.97 -12.99
C ALA A 28 3.66 -9.73 -14.04
N ILE A 29 2.79 -8.72 -13.84
CA ILE A 29 1.78 -8.32 -14.83
C ILE A 29 2.45 -7.81 -16.11
N ASN A 30 3.47 -6.96 -15.99
CA ASN A 30 4.18 -6.42 -17.15
C ASN A 30 4.93 -7.51 -17.93
N GLU A 31 5.56 -8.47 -17.23
CA GLU A 31 6.21 -9.62 -17.85
C GLU A 31 5.22 -10.53 -18.58
N LEU A 32 4.04 -10.77 -17.97
CA LEU A 32 2.97 -11.54 -18.59
C LEU A 32 2.47 -10.83 -19.86
N ASP A 33 2.22 -9.52 -19.79
CA ASP A 33 1.80 -8.69 -20.93
C ASP A 33 2.81 -8.76 -22.07
N ALA A 34 4.10 -8.56 -21.79
CA ALA A 34 5.15 -8.69 -22.81
C ALA A 34 5.14 -10.07 -23.49
N LYS A 35 4.96 -11.17 -22.73
CA LYS A 35 4.87 -12.52 -23.29
C LYS A 35 3.60 -12.71 -24.11
N VAL A 36 2.48 -12.16 -23.67
CA VAL A 36 1.21 -12.28 -24.39
C VAL A 36 1.25 -11.48 -25.69
N GLN A 37 1.77 -10.25 -25.69
CA GLN A 37 1.88 -9.45 -26.93
C GLN A 37 2.65 -10.18 -28.04
N ALA A 38 3.64 -11.02 -27.69
CA ALA A 38 4.41 -11.80 -28.65
C ALA A 38 3.60 -12.91 -29.35
N VAL A 39 2.49 -13.37 -28.75
CA VAL A 39 1.64 -14.47 -29.27
C VAL A 39 0.20 -14.04 -29.55
N LYS A 40 -0.17 -12.80 -29.18
CA LYS A 40 -1.54 -12.29 -29.22
C LYS A 40 -2.10 -12.22 -30.64
N SER A 41 -1.25 -12.07 -31.66
CA SER A 41 -1.68 -12.11 -33.07
C SER A 41 -2.37 -13.40 -33.46
N ASP A 42 -2.05 -14.50 -32.78
CA ASP A 42 -2.55 -15.84 -33.08
C ASP A 42 -3.84 -16.15 -32.30
N TRP A 43 -4.25 -15.25 -31.40
CA TRP A 43 -5.46 -15.41 -30.60
C TRP A 43 -6.67 -14.98 -31.43
N VAL A 44 -7.69 -15.84 -31.50
CA VAL A 44 -8.97 -15.50 -32.13
C VAL A 44 -9.64 -14.39 -31.30
N GLY A 45 -10.17 -13.36 -31.97
CA GLY A 45 -10.49 -12.03 -31.41
C GLY A 45 -11.10 -11.96 -30.01
N GLU A 46 -12.03 -12.84 -29.64
CA GLU A 46 -12.64 -12.84 -28.29
C GLU A 46 -11.60 -13.07 -27.17
N ALA A 47 -10.62 -13.94 -27.38
CA ALA A 47 -9.58 -14.19 -26.39
C ALA A 47 -8.64 -13.00 -26.19
N ALA A 48 -8.32 -12.29 -27.28
CA ALA A 48 -7.51 -11.08 -27.24
C ALA A 48 -8.24 -9.95 -26.49
N ASP A 49 -9.53 -9.76 -26.78
CA ASP A 49 -10.36 -8.73 -26.14
C ASP A 49 -10.55 -9.00 -24.63
N GLN A 50 -10.80 -10.26 -24.26
CA GLN A 50 -10.95 -10.65 -22.85
C GLN A 50 -9.65 -10.47 -22.07
N TYR A 51 -8.51 -10.70 -22.71
CA TYR A 51 -7.21 -10.45 -22.08
C TYR A 51 -6.98 -8.97 -21.81
N ASP A 52 -7.27 -8.09 -22.77
CA ASP A 52 -7.10 -6.65 -22.59
C ASP A 52 -7.97 -6.12 -21.44
N GLN A 53 -9.21 -6.60 -21.33
CA GLN A 53 -10.09 -6.27 -20.20
C GLN A 53 -9.51 -6.71 -18.86
N ARG A 54 -8.96 -7.94 -18.80
CA ARG A 54 -8.33 -8.47 -17.58
C ARG A 54 -7.05 -7.71 -17.23
N LEU A 55 -6.22 -7.39 -18.21
CA LEU A 55 -5.00 -6.61 -18.02
C LEU A 55 -5.32 -5.23 -17.44
N LEU A 56 -6.33 -4.54 -17.97
CA LEU A 56 -6.80 -3.26 -17.44
C LEU A 56 -7.28 -3.39 -15.99
N ALA A 57 -8.07 -4.42 -15.68
CA ALA A 57 -8.55 -4.67 -14.33
C ALA A 57 -7.39 -4.94 -13.35
N TRP A 58 -6.40 -5.74 -13.73
CA TRP A 58 -5.23 -6.02 -12.91
C TRP A 58 -4.40 -4.77 -12.66
N ARG A 59 -4.13 -3.96 -13.69
CA ARG A 59 -3.39 -2.70 -13.55
C ARG A 59 -4.14 -1.72 -12.64
N ARG A 60 -5.47 -1.65 -12.74
CA ARG A 60 -6.31 -0.84 -11.84
C ARG A 60 -6.18 -1.31 -10.39
N ASN A 61 -6.26 -2.61 -10.14
CA ASN A 61 -6.11 -3.15 -8.78
C ASN A 61 -4.73 -2.83 -8.18
N VAL A 62 -3.66 -2.86 -8.98
CA VAL A 62 -2.32 -2.42 -8.53
C VAL A 62 -2.31 -0.95 -8.14
N ALA A 63 -2.92 -0.08 -8.95
CA ALA A 63 -3.04 1.33 -8.63
C ALA A 63 -3.84 1.56 -7.33
N ASP A 64 -4.94 0.83 -7.15
CA ASP A 64 -5.77 0.90 -5.95
C ASP A 64 -5.01 0.44 -4.70
N MET A 65 -4.20 -0.63 -4.80
CA MET A 65 -3.30 -1.07 -3.71
C MET A 65 -2.31 0.02 -3.31
N ARG A 66 -1.67 0.67 -4.29
CA ARG A 66 -0.74 1.78 -4.04
C ARG A 66 -1.41 2.95 -3.33
N ALA A 67 -2.60 3.33 -3.79
CA ALA A 67 -3.37 4.41 -3.19
C ALA A 67 -3.75 4.08 -1.74
N LEU A 68 -4.25 2.86 -1.49
CA LEU A 68 -4.60 2.41 -0.15
C LEU A 68 -3.41 2.41 0.81
N LEU A 69 -2.25 1.90 0.36
CA LEU A 69 -1.03 1.90 1.16
C LEU A 69 -0.54 3.32 1.47
N GLY A 70 -0.66 4.25 0.50
CA GLY A 70 -0.37 5.66 0.72
C GLY A 70 -1.29 6.29 1.77
N HIS A 71 -2.60 6.07 1.68
CA HIS A 71 -3.56 6.57 2.66
C HIS A 71 -3.32 5.98 4.07
N ALA A 72 -2.99 4.68 4.14
CA ALA A 72 -2.67 4.02 5.40
C ALA A 72 -1.43 4.65 6.05
N GLN A 73 -0.36 4.92 5.28
CA GLN A 73 0.84 5.56 5.81
C GLN A 73 0.56 6.96 6.35
N VAL A 74 -0.20 7.78 5.61
CA VAL A 74 -0.59 9.13 6.08
C VAL A 74 -1.40 9.03 7.38
N SER A 75 -2.37 8.12 7.43
CA SER A 75 -3.21 7.94 8.62
C SER A 75 -2.41 7.48 9.84
N LEU A 76 -1.44 6.58 9.66
CA LEU A 76 -0.55 6.14 10.74
C LEU A 76 0.32 7.29 11.25
N GLY A 77 0.86 8.12 10.37
CA GLY A 77 1.60 9.33 10.74
C GLY A 77 0.75 10.32 11.56
N ASP A 78 -0.48 10.57 11.11
CA ASP A 78 -1.44 11.42 11.81
C ASP A 78 -1.79 10.90 13.21
N ILE A 79 -2.00 9.58 13.35
CA ILE A 79 -2.30 8.95 14.64
C ILE A 79 -1.11 9.09 15.59
N THR A 80 0.11 8.84 15.12
CA THR A 80 1.34 8.96 15.92
C THR A 80 1.56 10.39 16.41
N GLU A 81 1.36 11.37 15.53
CA GLU A 81 1.51 12.78 15.88
C GLU A 81 0.43 13.22 16.89
N ARG A 82 -0.82 12.79 16.72
CA ARG A 82 -1.89 13.05 17.71
C ARG A 82 -1.57 12.42 19.07
N TYR A 83 -1.06 11.19 19.08
CA TYR A 83 -0.69 10.49 20.30
C TYR A 83 0.45 11.21 21.04
N ARG A 84 1.51 11.59 20.32
CA ARG A 84 2.65 12.35 20.88
C ARG A 84 2.21 13.68 21.49
N ARG A 85 1.35 14.43 20.80
CA ARG A 85 0.82 15.69 21.33
C ARG A 85 -0.05 15.49 22.57
N GLY A 86 -0.88 14.45 22.60
CA GLY A 86 -1.69 14.11 23.77
C GLY A 86 -0.83 13.77 24.99
N ASP A 87 0.20 12.95 24.80
CA ASP A 87 1.10 12.54 25.88
C ASP A 87 1.89 13.73 26.46
N LEU A 88 2.33 14.66 25.59
CA LEU A 88 2.99 15.91 26.02
C LEU A 88 2.05 16.83 26.83
N GLN A 89 0.78 16.92 26.44
CA GLN A 89 -0.22 17.70 27.18
C GLN A 89 -0.51 17.09 28.55
N GLU A 90 -0.69 15.77 28.60
CA GLU A 90 -0.88 15.01 29.84
C GLU A 90 0.32 15.25 30.79
N ALA A 91 1.55 15.05 30.31
CA ALA A 91 2.77 15.27 31.08
C ALA A 91 2.91 16.71 31.61
N GLY A 92 2.55 17.72 30.80
CA GLY A 92 2.50 19.11 31.23
C GLY A 92 1.51 19.35 32.36
N ASN A 93 0.31 18.77 32.27
CA ASN A 93 -0.73 18.87 33.29
C ASN A 93 -0.33 18.18 34.60
N TRP A 94 0.36 17.03 34.53
CA TRP A 94 0.90 16.35 35.71
C TRP A 94 1.98 17.17 36.42
N ASN A 95 2.87 17.81 35.66
CA ASN A 95 3.91 18.70 36.21
C ASN A 95 3.33 19.98 36.84
N ALA A 96 2.24 20.52 36.30
CA ALA A 96 1.58 21.70 36.84
C ALA A 96 0.76 21.45 38.13
N ARG A 97 0.45 20.17 38.43
CA ARG A 97 -0.31 19.75 39.62
C ARG A 97 0.58 19.34 40.80
N ARG A 98 1.90 19.46 40.68
CA ARG A 98 2.89 19.15 41.72
C ARG A 98 3.54 20.42 42.23
#